data_AF-A0A3E2TJY2-F1
#
_entry.id   AF-A0A3E2TJY2-F1
#
_cell.length_a   1.000
_cell.length_b   1.000
_cell.length_c   1.000
_cell.angle_alpha   90.00
_cell.angle_beta   90.00
_cell.angle_gamma   90.00
#
_symmetry.space_group_name_H-M   'P 1'
#
loop_
_entity.id
_entity.type
_entity.pdbx_description
1 polymer ?
#
loop_
_entity_poly.entity_id
_entity_poly.type
_entity_poly.pdbx_seq_one_letter_code
_entity_poly.pdbx_strand_id
1 'polypeptide(L)'
;MAERIPKKQVSKNNNKNRRKLKVRENPKYSRKYAIKMQEKRDRKMRIILSFFALAIIVTLGIFTFNKRNELMTKRNEYNELVTESISTELKRDRLKAKLENAVDINRIQRYAIEELGMVYDKAKEERIEFDGN
;
A
#
# COMPACT_ATOMS: atom_id res chain seq x y z
N MET A 1 46.26 5.77 37.95
CA MET A 1 46.93 4.73 38.76
C MET A 1 46.09 3.46 38.65
N ALA A 2 46.67 2.33 38.27
CA ALA A 2 45.93 1.07 38.17
C ALA A 2 46.20 0.21 39.41
N GLU A 3 45.15 -0.14 40.14
CA GLU A 3 45.23 -1.02 41.32
C GLU A 3 45.59 -2.45 40.89
N ARG A 4 46.59 -3.04 41.55
CA ARG A 4 47.03 -4.42 41.29
C ARG A 4 46.13 -5.39 42.08
N ILE A 5 45.41 -6.25 41.37
CA ILE A 5 44.62 -7.33 41.99
C ILE A 5 45.55 -8.33 42.69
N PRO A 6 45.34 -8.66 43.98
CA PRO A 6 46.19 -9.60 44.70
C PRO A 6 46.00 -11.04 44.19
N LYS A 7 47.11 -11.73 43.90
CA LYS A 7 47.10 -13.13 43.48
C LYS A 7 46.71 -14.02 44.65
N LYS A 8 45.57 -14.71 44.53
CA LYS A 8 45.09 -15.72 45.48
C LYS A 8 46.08 -16.90 45.52
N GLN A 9 46.64 -17.21 46.69
CA GLN A 9 47.54 -18.36 46.85
C GLN A 9 46.74 -19.66 46.74
N VAL A 10 47.06 -20.47 45.74
CA VAL A 10 46.46 -21.79 45.54
C VAL A 10 47.21 -22.80 46.39
N SER A 11 46.53 -23.34 47.40
CA SER A 11 47.02 -24.44 48.23
C SER A 11 47.39 -25.65 47.35
N LYS A 12 48.64 -26.10 47.44
CA LYS A 12 49.13 -27.28 46.73
C LYS A 12 48.83 -28.52 47.58
N ASN A 13 48.05 -29.44 47.02
CA ASN A 13 47.74 -30.73 47.63
C ASN A 13 48.89 -31.73 47.41
N ASN A 14 49.44 -32.27 48.51
CA ASN A 14 50.64 -33.12 48.55
C ASN A 14 50.37 -34.64 48.49
N ASN A 15 49.15 -35.07 48.11
CA ASN A 15 48.82 -36.49 48.06
C ASN A 15 49.59 -37.24 46.95
N LYS A 16 50.50 -38.15 47.35
CA LYS A 16 51.36 -38.95 46.46
C LYS A 16 50.60 -40.00 45.62
N ASN A 17 49.41 -40.44 46.05
CA ASN A 17 48.64 -41.50 45.38
C ASN A 17 47.61 -40.97 44.37
N ARG A 18 47.68 -39.70 43.98
CA ARG A 18 46.71 -39.11 43.04
C ARG A 18 46.98 -39.53 41.60
N ARG A 19 46.03 -40.23 40.98
CA ARG A 19 46.00 -40.43 39.52
C ARG A 19 45.73 -39.09 38.84
N LYS A 20 46.66 -38.62 37.99
CA LYS A 20 46.47 -37.41 37.18
C LYS A 20 45.45 -37.70 36.10
N LEU A 21 44.29 -37.05 36.15
CA LEU A 21 43.34 -37.05 35.03
C LEU A 21 44.04 -36.38 33.84
N LYS A 22 44.35 -37.14 32.78
CA LYS A 22 44.83 -36.56 31.52
C LYS A 22 43.64 -35.84 30.89
N VAL A 23 43.51 -34.54 31.17
CA VAL A 23 42.58 -33.68 30.44
C VAL A 23 43.07 -33.65 29.00
N ARG A 24 42.22 -34.01 28.02
CA ARG A 24 42.54 -33.83 26.60
C ARG A 24 42.78 -32.34 26.40
N GLU A 25 44.03 -31.95 26.21
CA GLU A 25 44.35 -30.59 25.82
C GLU A 25 43.81 -30.36 24.42
N ASN A 26 43.05 -29.27 24.24
CA ASN A 26 42.62 -28.87 22.91
C ASN A 26 43.87 -28.66 22.03
N PRO A 27 43.87 -29.16 20.79
CA PRO A 27 45.02 -29.01 19.91
C PRO A 27 45.37 -27.53 19.76
N LYS A 28 46.63 -27.18 20.06
CA LYS A 28 47.14 -25.82 19.86
C LYS A 28 47.31 -25.58 18.37
N TYR A 29 46.27 -25.03 17.74
CA TYR A 29 46.34 -24.65 16.34
C TYR A 29 47.38 -23.54 16.12
N SER A 30 48.15 -23.65 15.04
CA SER A 30 49.07 -22.60 14.61
C SER A 30 48.31 -21.29 14.34
N ARG A 31 48.94 -20.15 14.65
CA ARG A 31 48.40 -18.82 14.37
C ARG A 31 47.92 -18.66 12.92
N LYS A 32 48.62 -19.28 11.96
CA LYS A 32 48.24 -19.29 10.53
C LYS A 32 46.90 -20.00 10.28
N TYR A 33 46.61 -21.08 11.00
CA TYR A 33 45.35 -21.81 10.88
C TYR A 33 44.19 -21.03 11.48
N ALA A 34 44.41 -20.37 12.63
CA ALA A 34 43.40 -19.52 13.25
C ALA A 34 42.97 -18.36 12.33
N ILE A 35 43.92 -17.70 11.67
CA ILE A 35 43.65 -16.63 10.69
C ILE A 35 42.82 -17.15 9.51
N LYS A 36 43.22 -18.28 8.89
CA LYS A 36 42.45 -18.88 7.79
C LYS A 36 41.02 -19.27 8.20
N MET A 37 40.83 -19.71 9.45
CA MET A 37 39.51 -20.07 9.96
C MET A 37 38.64 -18.83 10.20
N GLN A 38 39.24 -17.71 10.64
CA GLN A 38 38.57 -16.41 10.74
C GLN A 38 38.16 -15.89 9.35
N GLU A 39 39.06 -15.88 8.37
CA GLU A 39 38.75 -15.45 6.99
C GLU A 39 37.58 -16.24 6.36
N LYS A 40 37.52 -17.56 6.60
CA LYS A 40 36.40 -18.39 6.14
C LYS A 40 35.07 -18.01 6.81
N ARG A 41 35.09 -17.67 8.10
CA ARG A 41 33.90 -17.22 8.83
C ARG A 41 33.45 -15.86 8.31
N ASP A 42 34.38 -14.93 8.11
CA ASP A 42 34.08 -13.59 7.58
C ASP A 42 33.48 -13.67 6.18
N ARG A 43 34.00 -14.55 5.31
CA ARG A 43 33.43 -14.77 3.98
C ARG A 43 31.98 -15.27 4.06
N LYS A 44 31.68 -16.23 4.95
CA LYS A 44 30.31 -16.72 5.17
C LYS A 44 29.40 -15.63 5.74
N MET A 45 29.87 -14.87 6.73
CA MET A 45 29.10 -13.78 7.33
C MET A 45 28.79 -12.69 6.31
N ARG A 46 29.74 -12.35 5.42
CA ARG A 46 29.51 -11.37 4.35
C ARG A 46 28.42 -11.83 3.38
N ILE A 47 28.41 -13.11 3.00
CA ILE A 47 27.37 -13.69 2.14
C ILE A 47 26.00 -13.64 2.83
N ILE A 48 25.94 -14.05 4.11
CA ILE A 48 24.71 -14.02 4.90
C ILE A 48 24.18 -12.58 5.02
N LEU A 49 25.04 -11.61 5.33
CA LEU A 49 24.68 -10.20 5.39
C LEU A 49 24.17 -9.66 4.06
N SER A 50 24.83 -10.02 2.94
CA SER A 50 24.35 -9.62 1.61
C SER A 50 22.97 -10.21 1.30
N PHE A 51 22.72 -11.46 1.68
CA PHE A 51 21.44 -12.11 1.46
C PHE A 51 20.34 -11.46 2.30
N PHE A 52 20.61 -11.15 3.58
CA PHE A 52 19.67 -10.44 4.43
C PHE A 52 19.37 -9.02 3.92
N ALA A 53 20.38 -8.28 3.47
CA ALA A 53 20.18 -6.96 2.88
C ALA A 53 19.29 -7.04 1.63
N LEU A 54 19.53 -8.01 0.77
CA LEU A 54 18.73 -8.24 -0.44
C LEU A 54 17.28 -8.63 -0.09
N ALA A 55 17.10 -9.50 0.91
CA ALA A 55 15.77 -9.87 1.40
C ALA A 55 14.99 -8.66 1.92
N ILE A 56 15.63 -7.77 2.69
CA ILE A 56 15.01 -6.53 3.17
C ILE A 56 14.58 -5.66 1.98
N ILE A 57 15.46 -5.43 1.01
CA ILE A 57 15.16 -4.62 -0.18
C ILE A 57 13.96 -5.20 -0.95
N VAL A 58 13.92 -6.51 -1.16
CA VAL A 58 12.82 -7.17 -1.87
C VAL A 58 11.50 -7.04 -1.10
N THR A 59 11.52 -7.22 0.22
CA THR A 59 10.29 -7.09 1.04
C THR A 59 9.72 -5.67 1.00
N LEU A 60 10.58 -4.65 1.09
CA LEU A 60 10.20 -3.24 0.92
C LEU A 60 9.68 -2.96 -0.50
N GLY A 61 10.31 -3.53 -1.52
CA GLY A 61 9.88 -3.43 -2.91
C GLY A 61 8.48 -3.99 -3.12
N ILE A 62 8.18 -5.19 -2.60
CA ILE A 62 6.86 -5.81 -2.71
C ILE A 62 5.81 -4.99 -1.92
N PHE A 63 6.15 -4.55 -0.71
CA PHE A 63 5.25 -3.73 0.11
C PHE A 63 4.86 -2.42 -0.59
N THR A 64 5.85 -1.69 -1.12
CA THR A 64 5.61 -0.43 -1.83
C THR A 64 4.84 -0.64 -3.13
N PHE A 65 5.13 -1.72 -3.88
CA PHE A 65 4.40 -2.07 -5.09
C PHE A 65 2.92 -2.38 -4.80
N ASN A 66 2.64 -3.20 -3.79
CA ASN A 66 1.28 -3.52 -3.38
C ASN A 66 0.50 -2.27 -2.94
N LYS A 67 1.13 -1.40 -2.14
CA LYS A 67 0.51 -0.14 -1.71
C LYS A 67 0.25 0.80 -2.88
N ARG A 68 1.15 0.87 -3.86
CA ARG A 68 0.94 1.66 -5.08
C ARG A 68 -0.23 1.13 -5.90
N ASN A 69 -0.35 -0.19 -6.06
CA ASN A 69 -1.47 -0.79 -6.77
C ASN A 69 -2.80 -0.54 -6.05
N GLU A 70 -2.84 -0.75 -4.73
CA GLU A 70 -4.04 -0.46 -3.92
C GLU A 70 -4.47 1.00 -4.07
N LEU A 71 -3.52 1.94 -4.05
CA LEU A 71 -3.80 3.36 -4.21
C LEU A 71 -4.33 3.70 -5.62
N MET A 72 -3.77 3.08 -6.67
CA MET A 72 -4.24 3.26 -8.04
C MET A 72 -5.65 2.71 -8.23
N THR A 73 -5.96 1.54 -7.67
CA THR A 73 -7.32 0.97 -7.70
C THR A 73 -8.31 1.91 -7.02
N LYS A 74 -8.00 2.38 -5.80
CA LYS A 74 -8.86 3.33 -5.08
C LYS A 74 -9.04 4.65 -5.83
N ARG A 75 -7.99 5.13 -6.51
CA ARG A 75 -8.07 6.34 -7.34
C ARG A 75 -9.00 6.13 -8.54
N ASN A 76 -8.95 4.97 -9.18
CA ASN A 76 -9.82 4.65 -10.30
C ASN A 76 -11.28 4.56 -9.85
N GLU A 77 -11.54 3.85 -8.75
CA GLU A 77 -12.86 3.75 -8.13
C GLU A 77 -13.41 5.13 -7.76
N TYR A 78 -12.59 6.00 -7.16
CA TYR A 78 -12.97 7.38 -6.87
C TYR A 78 -13.35 8.16 -8.14
N ASN A 79 -12.54 8.07 -9.20
CA ASN A 79 -12.81 8.77 -10.46
C ASN A 79 -14.10 8.26 -11.13
N GLU A 80 -14.36 6.95 -11.05
CA GLU A 80 -15.58 6.34 -11.56
C GLU A 80 -16.81 6.86 -10.83
N LEU A 81 -16.79 6.84 -9.49
CA LEU A 81 -17.87 7.36 -8.65
C LEU A 81 -18.13 8.85 -8.89
N VAL A 82 -17.06 9.65 -9.03
CA VAL A 82 -17.18 11.08 -9.36
C VAL A 82 -17.83 11.28 -10.72
N THR A 83 -17.42 10.49 -11.73
CA THR A 83 -17.99 10.57 -13.08
C THR A 83 -19.46 10.17 -13.07
N GLU A 84 -19.82 9.12 -12.33
CA GLU A 84 -21.20 8.70 -12.14
C GLU A 84 -22.03 9.81 -11.48
N SER A 85 -21.55 10.40 -10.38
CA SER A 85 -22.21 11.52 -9.71
C SER A 85 -22.47 12.68 -10.67
N ILE A 86 -21.44 13.15 -11.39
CA ILE A 86 -21.58 14.23 -12.38
C ILE A 86 -22.61 13.86 -13.46
N SER A 87 -22.61 12.61 -13.92
CA SER A 87 -23.58 12.16 -14.92
C SER A 87 -25.02 12.18 -14.40
N THR A 88 -25.22 11.84 -13.13
CA THR A 88 -26.54 11.87 -12.48
C THR A 88 -27.02 13.30 -12.27
N GLU A 89 -26.14 14.21 -11.85
CA GLU A 89 -26.42 15.63 -11.73
C GLU A 89 -26.83 16.21 -13.09
N LEU A 90 -26.05 15.93 -14.15
CA LEU A 90 -26.37 16.39 -15.51
C LEU A 90 -27.72 15.86 -16.00
N LYS A 91 -28.05 14.60 -15.72
CA LYS A 91 -29.38 14.04 -16.03
C LYS A 91 -30.49 14.76 -15.27
N ARG A 92 -30.25 15.07 -14.01
CA ARG A 92 -31.19 15.80 -13.15
C ARG A 92 -31.44 17.21 -13.67
N ASP A 93 -30.39 17.92 -14.07
CA ASP A 93 -30.49 19.27 -14.65
C ASP A 93 -31.25 19.25 -15.98
N ARG A 94 -30.98 18.28 -16.84
CA ARG A 94 -31.73 18.09 -18.10
C ARG A 94 -33.22 17.84 -17.86
N LEU A 95 -33.55 17.00 -16.88
CA LEU A 95 -34.95 16.73 -16.52
C LEU A 95 -35.63 17.96 -15.92
N LYS A 96 -34.90 18.72 -15.08
CA LYS A 96 -35.39 19.98 -14.51
C LYS A 96 -35.68 21.01 -15.60
N ALA A 97 -34.76 21.19 -16.56
CA ALA A 97 -34.96 22.08 -17.69
C ALA A 97 -36.16 21.65 -18.57
N LYS A 98 -36.32 20.35 -18.82
CA LYS A 98 -37.50 19.82 -19.54
C LYS A 98 -38.80 20.11 -18.78
N LEU A 99 -38.79 19.96 -17.46
CA LEU A 99 -39.95 20.23 -16.61
C LEU A 99 -40.30 21.73 -16.60
N GLU A 100 -39.32 22.61 -16.43
CA GLU A 100 -39.51 24.06 -16.46
C GLU A 100 -40.09 24.51 -17.82
N ASN A 101 -39.52 24.04 -18.93
CA ASN A 101 -40.06 24.33 -20.27
C ASN A 101 -41.51 23.84 -20.44
N ALA A 102 -41.85 22.65 -19.93
CA ALA A 102 -43.21 22.13 -20.01
C ALA A 102 -44.19 22.94 -19.16
N VAL A 103 -43.77 23.38 -17.96
CA VAL A 103 -44.55 24.26 -17.08
C VAL A 103 -44.78 25.62 -17.75
N ASP A 104 -43.74 26.21 -18.34
CA ASP A 104 -43.82 27.49 -19.03
C ASP A 104 -44.73 27.43 -20.25
N ILE A 105 -44.61 26.36 -21.06
CA ILE A 105 -45.54 26.11 -22.17
C ILE A 105 -46.96 26.05 -21.62
N ASN A 106 -47.25 25.18 -20.64
CA ASN A 106 -48.58 25.04 -20.06
C ASN A 106 -49.14 26.36 -19.51
N ARG A 107 -48.28 27.21 -18.94
CA ARG A 107 -48.66 28.54 -18.46
C ARG A 107 -49.02 29.48 -19.61
N ILE A 108 -48.23 29.48 -20.69
CA ILE A 108 -48.54 30.21 -21.93
C ILE A 108 -49.87 29.71 -22.52
N GLN A 109 -50.09 28.40 -22.55
CA GLN A 109 -51.33 27.79 -23.06
C GLN A 109 -52.55 28.27 -22.25
N ARG A 110 -52.46 28.25 -20.91
CA ARG A 110 -53.53 28.77 -20.04
C ARG A 110 -53.78 30.25 -20.26
N TYR A 111 -52.74 31.07 -20.31
CA TYR A 111 -52.87 32.51 -20.57
C TYR A 111 -53.53 32.78 -21.94
N ALA A 112 -53.15 32.04 -22.97
CA ALA A 112 -53.74 32.17 -24.31
C ALA A 112 -55.24 31.81 -24.33
N ILE A 113 -55.67 30.81 -23.56
CA ILE A 113 -57.09 30.44 -23.45
C ILE A 113 -57.85 31.46 -22.58
N GLU A 114 -57.32 31.78 -21.40
CA GLU A 114 -58.03 32.52 -20.35
C GLU A 114 -58.06 34.03 -20.62
N GLU A 115 -56.95 34.63 -21.04
CA GLU A 115 -56.85 36.09 -21.24
C GLU A 115 -57.04 36.50 -22.70
N LEU A 116 -56.63 35.66 -23.66
CA LEU A 116 -56.70 35.98 -25.09
C LEU A 116 -57.85 35.28 -25.83
N GLY A 117 -58.58 34.37 -25.17
CA GLY A 117 -59.75 33.70 -25.73
C GLY A 117 -59.46 32.76 -26.92
N MET A 118 -58.21 32.27 -27.05
CA MET A 118 -57.82 31.37 -28.13
C MET A 118 -58.33 29.94 -27.89
N VAL A 119 -58.82 29.27 -28.95
CA VAL A 119 -59.31 27.88 -28.90
C VAL A 119 -58.31 26.94 -29.57
N TYR A 120 -57.97 25.83 -28.92
CA TYR A 120 -57.03 24.83 -29.44
C TYR A 120 -57.60 24.06 -30.63
N ASP A 121 -56.83 24.01 -31.72
CA ASP A 121 -57.13 23.18 -32.88
C ASP A 121 -56.54 21.76 -32.67
N LYS A 122 -57.40 20.82 -32.25
CA LYS A 122 -57.00 19.47 -31.79
C LYS A 122 -56.43 18.56 -32.88
N ALA A 123 -56.46 18.96 -34.15
CA ALA A 123 -56.02 18.14 -35.28
C ALA A 123 -54.49 18.08 -35.48
N LYS A 124 -53.69 18.82 -34.70
CA LYS A 124 -52.22 18.95 -34.89
C LYS A 124 -51.34 18.21 -33.87
N GLU A 125 -51.91 17.60 -32.82
CA GLU A 125 -51.13 16.93 -31.77
C GLU A 125 -50.34 15.70 -32.25
N GLU A 126 -50.77 15.04 -33.33
CA GLU A 126 -50.10 13.82 -33.84
C GLU A 126 -48.81 14.09 -34.64
N ARG A 127 -48.40 15.34 -34.90
CA ARG A 127 -47.28 15.65 -35.81
C ARG A 127 -46.00 16.17 -35.18
N ILE A 128 -45.85 16.09 -33.87
CA ILE A 128 -44.61 16.48 -33.18
C ILE A 128 -43.92 15.23 -32.62
N GLU A 129 -43.67 14.25 -33.48
CA GLU A 129 -42.56 13.33 -33.25
C GLU A 129 -41.27 14.05 -33.65
N PHE A 130 -40.40 14.22 -32.67
CA PHE A 130 -39.13 14.91 -32.74
C PHE A 130 -38.12 14.06 -33.53
N ASP A 131 -37.95 14.32 -34.82
CA ASP A 131 -36.86 13.75 -35.62
C ASP A 131 -35.58 14.54 -35.34
N GLY A 132 -34.73 13.97 -34.48
CA GLY A 132 -33.44 14.54 -34.09
C GLY A 132 -32.30 13.68 -34.64
N ASN A 133 -31.71 14.15 -35.75
CA ASN A 133 -30.32 13.84 -36.11
C ASN A 133 -29.37 14.85 -35.45
#